data_AF-A0AA45MHS3-F1
#
_entry.id   AF-A0AA45MHS3-F1
#
_cell.length_a   1.000
_cell.length_b   1.000
_cell.length_c   1.000
_cell.angle_alpha   90.00
_cell.angle_beta   90.00
_cell.angle_gamma   90.00
#
_symmetry.space_group_name_H-M   'P 1'
#
loop_
_entity.id
_entity.type
_entity.pdbx_description
1 polymer ?
#
loop_
_entity_poly.entity_id
_entity_poly.type
_entity_poly.pdbx_seq_one_letter_code
_entity_poly.pdbx_strand_id
1 'polypeptide(L)'
;MAADEKARLSAVLNDLLARLTEGVQANPSKLWVLTEFQRSLKLVENEDTEAREHFGTELETVMDVLGIESSDGLLAAYLGGI
;
A
#
# COMPACT_ATOMS: atom_id res chain seq x y z
N MET A 1 0.30 14.10 19.18
CA MET A 1 -0.69 13.99 18.09
C MET A 1 -0.12 13.30 16.85
N ALA A 2 1.15 13.49 16.46
CA ALA A 2 1.75 12.76 15.32
C ALA A 2 2.11 11.26 15.57
N ALA A 3 2.21 10.81 16.83
CA ALA A 3 2.60 9.43 17.13
C ALA A 3 1.47 8.41 16.87
N ASP A 4 0.22 8.79 17.11
CA ASP A 4 -0.95 7.94 16.89
C ASP A 4 -1.21 7.70 15.39
N GLU A 5 -1.00 8.72 14.56
CA GLU A 5 -1.13 8.64 13.11
C GLU A 5 -0.12 7.67 12.49
N LYS A 6 1.16 7.85 12.84
CA LYS A 6 2.22 6.93 12.43
C LYS A 6 1.94 5.49 12.85
N ALA A 7 1.41 5.29 14.07
CA ALA A 7 1.05 3.97 14.56
C ALA A 7 -0.10 3.33 13.75
N ARG A 8 -1.11 4.12 13.35
CA ARG A 8 -2.21 3.65 12.49
C ARG A 8 -1.72 3.27 11.10
N LEU A 9 -0.93 4.12 10.45
CA LEU A 9 -0.36 3.83 9.13
C LEU A 9 0.52 2.58 9.17
N SER A 10 1.34 2.45 10.21
CA SER A 10 2.18 1.28 10.44
C SER A 10 1.33 0.02 10.64
N ALA A 11 0.20 0.12 11.35
CA ALA A 11 -0.72 -1.01 11.52
C ALA A 11 -1.35 -1.44 10.19
N VAL A 12 -1.81 -0.49 9.36
CA VAL A 12 -2.36 -0.77 8.03
C VAL A 12 -1.31 -1.40 7.11
N LEU A 13 -0.08 -0.91 7.13
CA LEU A 13 1.01 -1.47 6.33
C LEU A 13 1.37 -2.89 6.78
N ASN A 14 1.51 -3.12 8.09
CA ASN A 14 1.81 -4.46 8.62
C ASN A 14 0.71 -5.47 8.28
N ASP A 15 -0.56 -5.06 8.36
CA ASP A 15 -1.71 -5.87 8.00
C ASP A 15 -1.77 -6.18 6.49
N LEU A 16 -1.37 -5.23 5.64
CA LEU A 16 -1.14 -5.47 4.21
C LEU A 16 -0.03 -6.51 3.99
N LEU A 17 1.14 -6.32 4.62
CA LEU A 17 2.28 -7.21 4.47
C LEU A 17 1.98 -8.64 4.94
N ALA A 18 1.23 -8.78 6.03
CA ALA A 18 0.76 -10.07 6.52
C ALA A 18 -0.11 -10.76 5.45
N ARG A 19 -1.12 -10.06 4.92
CA ARG A 19 -1.97 -10.58 3.84
C ARG A 19 -1.16 -10.98 2.62
N LEU A 20 -0.22 -10.13 2.18
CA LEU A 20 0.63 -10.42 1.02
C LEU A 20 1.48 -11.67 1.28
N THR A 21 2.10 -11.79 2.45
CA THR A 21 2.94 -12.95 2.79
C THR A 21 2.14 -14.24 2.82
N GLU A 22 0.94 -14.24 3.41
CA GLU A 22 0.08 -15.42 3.48
C GLU A 22 -0.62 -15.73 2.15
N GLY A 23 -1.04 -14.69 1.43
CA GLY A 23 -1.89 -14.80 0.24
C GLY A 23 -1.12 -14.92 -1.07
N VAL A 24 0.10 -14.39 -1.18
CA VAL A 24 0.88 -14.45 -2.43
C VAL A 24 1.26 -15.88 -2.80
N GLN A 25 1.46 -16.75 -1.82
CA GLN A 25 1.71 -18.17 -2.08
C GLN A 25 0.50 -18.88 -2.68
N ALA A 26 -0.71 -18.51 -2.23
CA ALA A 26 -1.96 -19.06 -2.75
C ALA A 26 -2.38 -18.40 -4.07
N ASN A 27 -2.05 -17.11 -4.26
CA ASN A 27 -2.46 -16.29 -5.41
C ASN A 27 -1.30 -15.39 -5.87
N PRO A 28 -0.32 -15.93 -6.61
CA PRO A 28 0.86 -15.18 -7.06
C PRO A 28 0.55 -14.27 -8.27
N SER A 29 -0.62 -13.64 -8.28
CA SER A 29 -1.04 -12.78 -9.40
C SER A 29 -0.85 -11.31 -9.05
N LYS A 30 -0.28 -10.56 -9.99
CA LYS A 30 -0.17 -9.10 -9.89
C LYS A 30 -1.51 -8.44 -9.59
N LEU A 31 -2.59 -8.91 -10.23
CA LEU A 31 -3.96 -8.40 -10.02
C LEU A 31 -4.40 -8.54 -8.56
N TRP A 32 -4.12 -9.68 -7.93
CA TRP A 32 -4.44 -9.91 -6.53
C TRP A 32 -3.65 -8.94 -5.63
N VAL A 33 -2.34 -8.79 -5.86
CA VAL A 33 -1.51 -7.83 -5.10
C VAL A 33 -2.04 -6.40 -5.23
N LEU A 34 -2.38 -5.96 -6.44
CA LEU A 34 -2.95 -4.62 -6.67
C LEU A 34 -4.32 -4.44 -5.99
N THR A 35 -5.12 -5.49 -5.89
CA THR A 35 -6.40 -5.46 -5.17
C THR A 35 -6.18 -5.28 -3.67
N GLU A 36 -5.19 -5.94 -3.08
CA GLU A 36 -4.81 -5.75 -1.67
C GLU A 36 -4.27 -4.35 -1.42
N PHE A 37 -3.47 -3.81 -2.35
CA PHE A 37 -2.98 -2.43 -2.29
C PHE A 37 -4.14 -1.43 -2.33
N GLN A 38 -5.09 -1.60 -3.25
CA GLN A 38 -6.31 -0.78 -3.31
C GLN A 38 -7.08 -0.78 -1.99
N ARG A 39 -7.22 -1.94 -1.36
CA ARG A 39 -7.91 -2.06 -0.07
C ARG A 39 -7.20 -1.24 1.00
N SER A 40 -5.88 -1.32 1.10
CA SER A 40 -5.11 -0.55 2.08
C SER A 40 -5.09 0.94 1.79
N LEU A 41 -5.00 1.34 0.51
CA LEU A 41 -5.06 2.74 0.10
C LEU A 41 -6.38 3.42 0.48
N LYS A 42 -7.51 2.69 0.43
CA LYS A 42 -8.80 3.20 0.93
C LYS A 42 -8.82 3.42 2.43
N LEU A 43 -8.10 2.60 3.21
CA LEU A 43 -8.04 2.77 4.66
C LEU A 43 -7.30 4.05 5.06
N VAL A 44 -6.36 4.50 4.22
CA VAL A 44 -5.56 5.71 4.44
C VAL A 44 -6.04 6.92 3.62
N GLU A 45 -7.19 6.84 2.92
CA GLU A 45 -7.65 7.93 2.05
C GLU A 45 -7.98 9.22 2.84
N ASN A 46 -8.41 9.04 4.09
CA ASN A 46 -8.78 10.12 5.01
C ASN A 46 -7.59 10.68 5.80
N GLU A 47 -6.39 10.10 5.62
CA GLU A 47 -5.16 10.60 6.24
C GLU A 47 -4.63 11.81 5.46
N ASP A 48 -3.80 12.62 6.12
CA ASP A 48 -3.18 13.80 5.51
C ASP A 48 -2.30 13.45 4.29
N THR A 49 -2.06 14.43 3.43
CA THR A 49 -1.26 14.24 2.20
C THR A 49 0.11 13.65 2.50
N GLU A 50 0.79 14.12 3.55
CA GLU A 50 2.11 13.60 3.96
C GLU A 50 2.04 12.11 4.33
N ALA A 51 0.99 11.68 5.04
CA ALA A 51 0.76 10.29 5.41
C ALA A 51 0.52 9.40 4.19
N ARG A 52 -0.28 9.89 3.23
CA ARG A 52 -0.56 9.19 1.98
C ARG A 52 0.68 9.06 1.10
N GLU A 53 1.45 10.13 0.93
CA GLU A 53 2.72 10.10 0.19
C GLU A 53 3.71 9.11 0.81
N HIS A 54 3.88 9.15 2.14
CA HIS A 54 4.73 8.20 2.84
C HIS A 54 4.26 6.76 2.64
N PHE A 55 2.96 6.50 2.78
CA PHE A 55 2.39 5.17 2.53
C PHE A 55 2.61 4.72 1.08
N GLY A 56 2.51 5.63 0.11
CA GLY A 56 2.82 5.39 -1.30
C GLY A 56 4.24 4.89 -1.52
N THR A 57 5.23 5.56 -0.93
CA THR A 57 6.65 5.17 -1.03
C THR A 57 6.91 3.78 -0.43
N GLU A 58 6.24 3.43 0.68
CA GLU A 58 6.34 2.09 1.26
C GLU A 58 5.76 1.02 0.31
N LEU A 59 4.64 1.31 -0.36
CA LEU A 59 4.05 0.41 -1.35
C LEU A 59 4.96 0.18 -2.56
N GLU A 60 5.67 1.22 -3.03
CA GLU A 60 6.67 1.08 -4.10
C GLU A 60 7.81 0.14 -3.67
N THR A 61 8.26 0.25 -2.43
CA THR A 61 9.27 -0.67 -1.87
C THR A 61 8.77 -2.11 -1.86
N VAL A 62 7.51 -2.34 -1.46
CA VAL A 62 6.90 -3.67 -1.50
C VAL A 62 6.78 -4.22 -2.91
N MET A 63 6.44 -3.36 -3.89
CA MET A 63 6.38 -3.75 -5.30
C MET A 63 7.75 -4.18 -5.82
N ASP A 64 8.81 -3.46 -5.48
CA ASP A 64 10.18 -3.83 -5.84
C ASP A 64 10.54 -5.22 -5.29
N VAL A 65 10.23 -5.48 -4.01
CA VAL A 65 10.44 -6.79 -3.37
C VAL A 65 9.65 -7.92 -4.05
N LEU A 66 8.41 -7.64 -4.47
CA LEU A 66 7.56 -8.59 -5.17
C LEU A 66 7.88 -8.73 -6.66
N GLY A 67 8.81 -7.91 -7.19
CA GLY A 67 9.14 -7.87 -8.62
C GLY A 67 8.03 -7.28 -9.50
N ILE A 68 7.18 -6.41 -8.96
CA ILE A 68 6.12 -5.72 -9.69
C ILE A 68 6.67 -4.42 -10.28
N GLU A 69 6.87 -4.43 -11.59
CA GLU A 69 7.47 -3.29 -12.32
C GLU A 69 6.60 -2.03 -12.36
N SER A 70 5.28 -2.17 -12.20
CA SER A 70 4.34 -1.04 -12.27
C SER A 70 3.03 -1.33 -11.55
N SER A 71 2.46 -0.29 -10.94
CA SER A 71 1.18 -0.33 -10.25
C SER A 71 -0.01 -0.10 -11.20
N ASP A 72 0.21 -0.06 -12.51
CA ASP A 72 -0.80 0.27 -13.52
C ASP A 72 -1.49 1.62 -13.27
N GLY A 73 -0.73 2.59 -12.74
CA GLY A 73 -1.25 3.91 -12.39
C GLY A 73 -2.11 3.94 -11.12
N LEU A 74 -2.23 2.82 -10.39
CA LEU A 74 -2.98 2.75 -9.14
C LEU A 74 -2.46 3.76 -8.11
N LEU A 75 -1.14 3.75 -7.87
CA LEU A 75 -0.53 4.67 -6.89
C LEU A 75 -0.71 6.11 -7.34
N ALA A 76 -0.49 6.42 -8.62
CA ALA A 76 -0.70 7.76 -9.16
C ALA A 76 -2.17 8.23 -9.02
N ALA A 77 -3.14 7.34 -9.21
CA ALA A 77 -4.55 7.67 -9.05
C ALA A 77 -4.93 7.99 -7.59
N TYR A 78 -4.30 7.31 -6.62
CA TYR A 78 -4.59 7.48 -5.20
C TYR A 78 -3.74 8.54 -4.51
N LEU A 79 -2.51 8.81 -4.97
CA LEU A 79 -1.65 9.81 -4.36
C LEU A 79 -1.87 11.21 -4.93
N GLY A 80 -2.75 11.32 -5.94
CA GLY A 80 -2.98 12.56 -6.66
C GLY A 80 -1.84 12.78 -7.63
N GLY A 81 -1.97 12.21 -8.82
CA GLY A 81 -1.01 12.37 -9.90
C GLY A 81 -0.64 13.84 -10.06
N ILE A 82 0.62 14.14 -9.74
CA ILE A 82 1.26 15.42 -9.98
C ILE A 82 1.39 15.65 -11.48
#